data_AF-A0A2D9W7E6-F1
#
_entry.id   AF-A0A2D9W7E6-F1
#
_cell.length_a   1.000
_cell.length_b   1.000
_cell.length_c   1.000
_cell.angle_alpha   90.00
_cell.angle_beta   90.00
_cell.angle_gamma   90.00
#
_symmetry.space_group_name_H-M   'P 1'
#
loop_
_entity.id
_entity.type
_entity.pdbx_description
1 polymer ?
#
loop_
_entity_poly.entity_id
_entity_poly.type
_entity_poly.pdbx_seq_one_letter_code
_entity_poly.pdbx_strand_id
1 'polypeptide(L)'
;MKIIIAPQGFKGGISGLEAARAIVRGVLKAAPDAETVLLPVADGGDGTLHALVDATGGKIFTSTVTGPINQQVEAQWGVMGDGRTAVIEMARASGLAMVPPRRRNPKVTTTLGTGQILKEALERGYDRVIVGLGGSATNDGGAGMAAALGVRFLDSSGHALPTGGAALARLDRIDTSGVLTAIADVEIVAATDVTNPLCGPTGASEIFGPQKGASKEVVAELDAALLNLAKIIQRDTG
;
A
#
# COMPACT_ATOMS: atom_id res chain seq x y z
N MET A 1 8.64 24.08 30.26
CA MET A 1 9.43 23.09 29.50
C MET A 1 8.58 22.59 28.36
N LYS A 2 9.12 22.46 27.13
CA LYS A 2 8.37 21.95 25.98
C LYS A 2 8.82 20.53 25.66
N ILE A 3 7.85 19.60 25.57
CA ILE A 3 8.10 18.17 25.37
C ILE A 3 7.39 17.71 24.10
N ILE A 4 8.17 17.23 23.12
CA ILE A 4 7.66 16.61 21.90
C ILE A 4 7.46 15.13 22.18
N ILE A 5 6.25 14.64 21.93
CA ILE A 5 5.83 13.26 22.17
C ILE A 5 5.55 12.62 20.81
N ALA A 6 6.53 11.87 20.32
CA ALA A 6 6.50 11.29 18.98
C ALA A 6 6.62 9.75 18.99
N PRO A 7 5.66 9.02 19.59
CA PRO A 7 5.68 7.57 19.59
C PRO A 7 5.14 6.99 18.28
N GLN A 8 5.57 5.77 17.98
CA GLN A 8 4.92 4.90 17.01
C GLN A 8 3.80 4.09 17.68
N GLY A 9 2.86 3.58 16.87
CA GLY A 9 1.84 2.64 17.32
C GLY A 9 2.42 1.31 17.80
N PHE A 10 1.74 0.70 18.77
CA PHE A 10 2.09 -0.61 19.31
C PHE A 10 1.28 -1.65 18.52
N LYS A 11 1.94 -2.38 17.63
CA LYS A 11 1.29 -3.32 16.70
C LYS A 11 0.36 -4.30 17.44
N GLY A 12 -0.91 -4.33 17.05
CA GLY A 12 -1.94 -5.17 17.69
C GLY A 12 -2.46 -4.65 19.03
N GLY A 13 -2.05 -3.44 19.44
CA GLY A 13 -2.47 -2.79 20.67
C GLY A 13 -3.06 -1.41 20.40
N ILE A 14 -2.32 -0.35 20.73
CA ILE A 14 -2.77 1.05 20.65
C ILE A 14 -2.10 1.78 19.48
N SER A 15 -2.82 2.72 18.88
CA SER A 15 -2.31 3.65 17.87
C SER A 15 -1.22 4.57 18.43
N GLY A 16 -0.42 5.17 17.54
CA GLY A 16 0.58 6.18 17.94
C GLY A 16 -0.05 7.37 18.67
N LEU A 17 -1.26 7.78 18.28
CA LEU A 17 -1.99 8.86 18.95
C LEU A 17 -2.45 8.46 20.37
N GLU A 18 -2.93 7.23 20.55
CA GLU A 18 -3.29 6.72 21.88
C GLU A 18 -2.07 6.58 22.79
N ALA A 19 -0.94 6.11 22.24
CA ALA A 19 0.33 6.07 22.95
C ALA A 19 0.78 7.49 23.35
N ALA A 20 0.69 8.45 22.43
CA ALA A 20 1.04 9.85 22.71
C ALA A 20 0.17 10.44 23.83
N ARG A 21 -1.15 10.23 23.77
CA ARG A 21 -2.08 10.64 24.83
C ARG A 21 -1.79 9.97 26.18
N ALA A 22 -1.34 8.71 26.18
CA ALA A 22 -0.93 8.03 27.41
C ALA A 22 0.34 8.64 28.01
N ILE A 23 1.33 8.95 27.18
CA ILE A 23 2.57 9.61 27.60
C ILE A 23 2.27 11.00 28.17
N VAL A 24 1.40 11.79 27.53
CA VAL A 24 0.96 13.12 28.03
C VAL A 24 0.44 13.03 29.47
N ARG A 25 -0.40 12.04 29.78
CA ARG A 25 -0.93 11.87 31.16
C ARG A 25 0.19 11.63 32.17
N GLY A 26 1.21 10.84 31.80
CA GLY A 26 2.39 10.61 32.64
C GLY A 26 3.25 11.86 32.82
N VAL A 27 3.50 12.58 31.72
CA VAL A 27 4.26 13.83 31.70
C VAL A 27 3.61 14.87 32.60
N LEU A 28 2.32 15.15 32.45
CA LEU A 28 1.61 16.17 33.22
C LEU A 28 1.45 15.80 34.70
N LYS A 29 1.51 14.51 35.05
CA LYS A 29 1.57 14.06 36.45
C LYS A 29 2.90 14.43 37.12
N ALA A 30 4.00 14.39 36.38
CA ALA A 30 5.34 14.68 36.89
C ALA A 30 5.74 16.17 36.74
N ALA A 31 5.26 16.82 35.68
CA ALA A 31 5.53 18.22 35.34
C ALA A 31 4.23 18.89 34.87
N PRO A 32 3.38 19.39 35.79
CA PRO A 32 2.07 19.95 35.46
C PRO A 32 2.09 21.13 34.49
N ASP A 33 3.16 21.93 34.52
CA ASP A 33 3.33 23.12 33.66
C ASP A 33 4.08 22.83 32.34
N ALA A 34 4.26 21.55 31.99
CA ALA A 34 4.90 21.19 30.73
C ALA A 34 3.97 21.47 29.53
N GLU A 35 4.50 22.16 28.52
CA GLU A 35 3.86 22.26 27.21
C GLU A 35 4.13 20.95 26.44
N THR A 36 3.09 20.28 25.97
CA THR A 36 3.22 19.03 25.23
C THR A 36 2.79 19.21 23.77
N VAL A 37 3.56 18.63 22.85
CA VAL A 37 3.25 18.56 21.42
C VAL A 37 3.19 17.09 21.03
N LEU A 38 2.03 16.63 20.57
CA LEU A 38 1.85 15.26 20.10
C LEU A 38 2.17 15.21 18.62
N LEU A 39 3.16 14.41 18.24
CA LEU A 39 3.55 14.22 16.86
C LEU A 39 3.78 12.72 16.59
N PRO A 40 2.72 11.89 16.60
CA PRO A 40 2.86 10.46 16.35
C PRO A 40 3.58 10.20 15.02
N VAL A 41 4.42 9.17 14.99
CA VAL A 41 5.20 8.79 13.81
C VAL A 41 4.77 7.43 13.29
N ALA A 42 5.06 7.18 12.01
CA ALA A 42 4.84 5.92 11.34
C ALA A 42 5.98 5.65 10.34
N ASP A 43 6.16 4.38 9.99
CA ASP A 43 7.23 3.86 9.14
C ASP A 43 6.79 3.55 7.70
N GLY A 44 5.59 3.99 7.29
CA GLY A 44 4.98 3.61 6.01
C GLY A 44 4.03 2.42 6.12
N GLY A 45 3.91 1.82 7.31
CA GLY A 45 2.89 0.83 7.65
C GLY A 45 1.58 1.42 8.15
N ASP A 46 0.90 0.63 8.99
CA ASP A 46 -0.38 0.98 9.62
C ASP A 46 -0.27 2.25 10.48
N GLY A 47 -1.17 3.20 10.26
CA GLY A 47 -1.22 4.47 10.99
C GLY A 47 -0.47 5.64 10.35
N THR A 48 0.22 5.43 9.22
CA THR A 48 0.88 6.48 8.43
C THR A 48 -0.06 7.60 7.98
N LEU A 49 -1.26 7.26 7.55
CA LEU A 49 -2.32 8.18 7.13
C LEU A 49 -2.65 9.16 8.25
N HIS A 50 -2.98 8.65 9.44
CA HIS A 50 -3.33 9.50 10.57
C HIS A 50 -2.11 10.28 11.09
N ALA A 51 -0.93 9.65 11.12
CA ALA A 51 0.30 10.32 11.52
C ALA A 51 0.60 11.55 10.64
N LEU A 52 0.42 11.46 9.32
CA LEU A 52 0.72 12.56 8.40
C LEU A 52 -0.43 13.57 8.28
N VAL A 53 -1.67 13.10 8.17
CA VAL A 53 -2.83 13.97 7.95
C VAL A 53 -3.19 14.73 9.23
N ASP A 54 -3.28 14.04 10.38
CA ASP A 54 -3.68 14.69 11.63
C ASP A 54 -2.60 15.66 12.12
N ALA A 55 -1.31 15.31 11.97
CA ALA A 55 -0.19 16.16 12.37
C ALA A 55 -0.10 17.46 11.56
N THR A 56 -0.66 17.49 10.35
CA THR A 56 -0.63 18.66 9.48
C THR A 56 -1.97 19.40 9.39
N GLY A 57 -3.03 18.89 10.04
CA GLY A 57 -4.37 19.48 9.93
C GLY A 57 -5.00 19.27 8.55
N GLY A 58 -4.67 18.15 7.90
CA GLY A 58 -5.18 17.77 6.59
C GLY A 58 -6.62 17.24 6.62
N LYS A 59 -7.02 16.52 5.57
CA LYS A 59 -8.37 15.96 5.42
C LYS A 59 -8.32 14.48 5.05
N ILE A 60 -9.23 13.70 5.64
CA ILE A 60 -9.45 12.28 5.32
C ILE A 60 -10.67 12.15 4.40
N PHE A 61 -10.54 11.28 3.41
CA PHE A 61 -11.58 10.87 2.48
C PHE A 61 -11.85 9.37 2.65
N THR A 62 -13.04 8.94 2.25
CA THR A 62 -13.41 7.52 2.17
C THR A 62 -13.89 7.23 0.76
N SER A 63 -13.34 6.17 0.15
CA SER A 63 -13.72 5.73 -1.19
C SER A 63 -14.15 4.27 -1.15
N THR A 64 -15.17 3.91 -1.94
CA THR A 64 -15.55 2.51 -2.15
C THR A 64 -14.70 1.94 -3.29
N VAL A 65 -13.88 0.94 -2.97
CA VAL A 65 -12.89 0.36 -3.89
C VAL A 65 -12.93 -1.17 -3.86
N THR A 66 -12.26 -1.80 -4.82
CA THR A 66 -12.11 -3.24 -4.88
C THR A 66 -11.07 -3.72 -3.87
N GLY A 67 -11.53 -4.43 -2.85
CA GLY A 67 -10.71 -5.08 -1.83
C GLY A 67 -9.84 -6.22 -2.37
N PRO A 68 -8.93 -6.76 -1.53
CA PRO A 68 -7.92 -7.72 -1.97
C PRO A 68 -8.50 -9.04 -2.51
N ILE A 69 -9.74 -9.38 -2.18
CA ILE A 69 -10.43 -10.60 -2.64
C ILE A 69 -11.63 -10.29 -3.55
N ASN A 70 -11.55 -9.20 -4.33
CA ASN A 70 -12.56 -8.75 -5.30
C ASN A 70 -13.94 -8.39 -4.72
N GLN A 71 -14.00 -8.08 -3.43
CA GLN A 71 -15.19 -7.54 -2.77
C GLN A 71 -15.12 -6.02 -2.67
N GLN A 72 -16.24 -5.31 -2.64
CA GLN A 72 -16.22 -3.87 -2.38
C GLN A 72 -15.89 -3.58 -0.91
N VAL A 73 -15.07 -2.56 -0.67
CA VAL A 73 -14.62 -2.14 0.67
C VAL A 73 -14.57 -0.62 0.72
N GLU A 74 -14.85 -0.05 1.89
CA GLU A 74 -14.58 1.36 2.15
C GLU A 74 -13.13 1.51 2.62
N ALA A 75 -12.35 2.29 1.89
CA ALA A 75 -10.95 2.55 2.17
C ALA A 75 -10.74 4.04 2.41
N GLN A 76 -10.07 4.36 3.51
CA GLN A 76 -9.69 5.73 3.82
C GLN A 76 -8.34 6.09 3.22
N TRP A 77 -8.21 7.34 2.81
CA TRP A 77 -6.99 7.99 2.36
C TRP A 77 -7.10 9.48 2.68
N GLY A 78 -6.09 10.30 2.42
CA GLY A 78 -6.17 11.70 2.80
C GLY A 78 -5.23 12.62 2.06
N VAL A 79 -5.29 13.88 2.43
CA VAL A 79 -4.38 14.95 1.99
C VAL A 79 -3.80 15.64 3.21
N MET A 80 -2.52 15.97 3.17
CA MET A 80 -1.85 16.74 4.22
C MET A 80 -2.35 18.18 4.26
N GLY A 81 -2.02 18.92 5.32
CA GLY A 81 -2.41 20.32 5.50
C GLY A 81 -1.83 21.30 4.48
N ASP A 82 -0.85 20.87 3.68
CA ASP A 82 -0.36 21.63 2.53
C ASP A 82 -1.38 21.69 1.37
N GLY A 83 -2.43 20.86 1.41
CA GLY A 83 -3.47 20.77 0.40
C GLY A 83 -3.01 20.15 -0.93
N ARG A 84 -1.79 19.59 -0.98
CA ARG A 84 -1.14 19.09 -2.21
C ARG A 84 -0.74 17.62 -2.12
N THR A 85 -0.27 17.21 -0.95
CA THR A 85 0.29 15.86 -0.75
C THR A 85 -0.80 14.89 -0.33
N ALA A 86 -1.17 13.96 -1.23
CA ALA A 86 -2.04 12.84 -0.89
C ALA A 86 -1.28 11.76 -0.13
N VAL A 87 -1.96 11.08 0.80
CA VAL A 87 -1.43 9.98 1.60
C VAL A 87 -2.35 8.77 1.45
N ILE A 88 -1.79 7.66 0.97
CA ILE A 88 -2.47 6.40 0.72
C ILE A 88 -1.80 5.30 1.54
N GLU A 89 -2.57 4.58 2.34
CA GLU A 89 -2.11 3.31 2.94
C GLU A 89 -2.68 2.15 2.15
N MET A 90 -1.82 1.39 1.45
CA MET A 90 -2.29 0.29 0.61
C MET A 90 -3.06 -0.77 1.42
N ALA A 91 -2.71 -0.94 2.71
CA ALA A 91 -3.38 -1.87 3.61
C ALA A 91 -4.89 -1.59 3.80
N ARG A 92 -5.34 -0.35 3.55
CA ARG A 92 -6.76 0.01 3.67
C ARG A 92 -7.62 -0.46 2.49
N ALA A 93 -7.00 -0.72 1.34
CA ALA A 93 -7.67 -1.22 0.15
C ALA A 93 -7.25 -2.65 -0.24
N SER A 94 -6.05 -3.07 0.18
CA SER A 94 -5.40 -4.30 -0.28
C SER A 94 -4.67 -5.03 0.86
N GLY A 95 -5.07 -4.79 2.11
CA GLY A 95 -4.35 -5.25 3.31
C GLY A 95 -4.73 -6.64 3.82
N LEU A 96 -3.77 -7.27 4.50
CA LEU A 96 -3.87 -8.61 5.07
C LEU A 96 -4.92 -8.71 6.19
N ALA A 97 -5.11 -7.64 6.95
CA ALA A 97 -6.12 -7.55 8.01
C ALA A 97 -7.56 -7.65 7.46
N MET A 98 -7.76 -7.32 6.18
CA MET A 98 -9.06 -7.40 5.50
C MET A 98 -9.42 -8.81 5.05
N VAL A 99 -8.45 -9.75 5.07
CA VAL A 99 -8.63 -11.11 4.57
C VAL A 99 -8.63 -12.10 5.74
N PRO A 100 -9.79 -12.73 6.03
CA PRO A 100 -9.86 -13.77 7.05
C PRO A 100 -8.82 -14.87 6.79
N PRO A 101 -8.15 -15.43 7.83
CA PRO A 101 -7.08 -16.40 7.64
C PRO A 101 -7.41 -17.55 6.69
N ARG A 102 -8.65 -18.08 6.74
CA ARG A 102 -9.11 -19.17 5.87
C ARG A 102 -9.32 -18.78 4.40
N ARG A 103 -9.37 -17.48 4.08
CA ARG A 103 -9.56 -16.94 2.73
C ARG A 103 -8.26 -16.36 2.15
N ARG A 104 -7.15 -16.42 2.88
CA ARG A 104 -5.86 -15.92 2.44
C ARG A 104 -5.33 -16.80 1.30
N ASN A 105 -5.23 -16.20 0.11
CA ASN A 105 -4.71 -16.85 -1.07
C ASN A 105 -3.99 -15.82 -1.96
N PRO A 106 -2.66 -15.71 -1.87
CA PRO A 106 -1.90 -14.68 -2.58
C PRO A 106 -1.88 -14.88 -4.10
N LYS A 107 -2.35 -16.04 -4.59
CA LYS A 107 -2.50 -16.32 -6.03
C LYS A 107 -3.54 -15.44 -6.70
N VAL A 108 -4.59 -15.05 -5.97
CA VAL A 108 -5.77 -14.38 -6.51
C VAL A 108 -5.99 -12.99 -5.92
N THR A 109 -5.24 -12.61 -4.87
CA THR A 109 -5.43 -11.31 -4.25
C THR A 109 -4.89 -10.17 -5.12
N THR A 110 -5.61 -9.04 -5.12
CA THR A 110 -5.37 -7.93 -6.06
C THR A 110 -5.06 -6.61 -5.36
N THR A 111 -4.20 -5.81 -5.99
CA THR A 111 -3.90 -4.41 -5.60
C THR A 111 -4.81 -3.38 -6.28
N LEU A 112 -5.85 -3.83 -7.02
CA LEU A 112 -6.73 -2.96 -7.79
C LEU A 112 -7.31 -1.79 -6.98
N GLY A 113 -7.77 -2.02 -5.76
CA GLY A 113 -8.30 -0.95 -4.90
C GLY A 113 -7.28 0.11 -4.54
N THR A 114 -6.01 -0.25 -4.35
CA THR A 114 -4.92 0.73 -4.13
C THR A 114 -4.77 1.63 -5.36
N GLY A 115 -4.83 1.05 -6.57
CA GLY A 115 -4.77 1.80 -7.81
C GLY A 115 -6.00 2.69 -8.04
N GLN A 116 -7.19 2.27 -7.58
CA GLN A 116 -8.40 3.10 -7.65
C GLN A 116 -8.30 4.34 -6.77
N ILE A 117 -7.75 4.22 -5.55
CA ILE A 117 -7.48 5.37 -4.68
C ILE A 117 -6.43 6.29 -5.32
N LEU A 118 -5.35 5.72 -5.84
CA LEU A 118 -4.30 6.50 -6.52
C LEU A 118 -4.88 7.27 -7.71
N LYS A 119 -5.68 6.60 -8.55
CA LYS A 119 -6.40 7.24 -9.65
C LYS A 119 -7.28 8.40 -9.15
N GLU A 120 -8.06 8.19 -8.09
CA GLU A 120 -8.91 9.25 -7.53
C GLU A 120 -8.10 10.45 -7.00
N ALA A 121 -6.93 10.20 -6.38
CA ALA A 121 -6.03 11.25 -5.94
C ALA A 121 -5.49 12.08 -7.12
N LEU A 122 -5.08 11.41 -8.20
CA LEU A 122 -4.62 12.05 -9.43
C LEU A 122 -5.73 12.87 -10.11
N GLU A 123 -6.94 12.32 -10.21
CA GLU A 123 -8.11 13.01 -10.79
C GLU A 123 -8.53 14.24 -9.99
N ARG A 124 -8.23 14.28 -8.68
CA ARG A 124 -8.43 15.45 -7.81
C ARG A 124 -7.31 16.49 -7.92
N GLY A 125 -6.27 16.22 -8.71
CA GLY A 125 -5.19 17.17 -8.98
C GLY A 125 -4.10 17.22 -7.91
N TYR A 126 -3.97 16.19 -7.07
CA TYR A 126 -2.83 16.10 -6.14
C TYR A 126 -1.55 15.75 -6.92
N ASP A 127 -0.53 16.57 -6.76
CA ASP A 127 0.74 16.50 -7.51
C ASP A 127 1.86 15.76 -6.78
N ARG A 128 1.61 15.37 -5.53
CA ARG A 128 2.48 14.49 -4.74
C ARG A 128 1.65 13.44 -4.02
N VAL A 129 2.09 12.19 -4.07
CA VAL A 129 1.41 11.06 -3.40
C VAL A 129 2.40 10.23 -2.61
N ILE A 130 2.18 10.11 -1.31
CA ILE A 130 2.89 9.18 -0.43
C ILE A 130 2.07 7.89 -0.32
N VAL A 131 2.66 6.75 -0.68
CA VAL A 131 2.02 5.44 -0.60
C VAL A 131 2.73 4.56 0.42
N GLY A 132 2.07 4.28 1.54
CA GLY A 132 2.49 3.30 2.52
C GLY A 132 2.26 1.87 2.01
N LEU A 133 3.33 1.08 1.87
CA LEU A 133 3.28 -0.25 1.25
C LEU A 133 3.14 -1.40 2.26
N GLY A 134 3.19 -1.12 3.56
CA GLY A 134 3.13 -2.12 4.61
C GLY A 134 1.78 -2.85 4.68
N GLY A 135 1.78 -4.08 5.22
CA GLY A 135 0.55 -4.79 5.59
C GLY A 135 -0.26 -5.42 4.44
N SER A 136 0.34 -5.63 3.27
CA SER A 136 -0.34 -6.15 2.07
C SER A 136 -0.83 -7.61 2.18
N ALA A 137 -1.99 -7.90 1.57
CA ALA A 137 -2.49 -9.27 1.35
C ALA A 137 -2.05 -9.86 0.00
N THR A 138 -1.38 -9.07 -0.83
CA THR A 138 -1.21 -9.31 -2.27
C THR A 138 0.18 -9.81 -2.62
N ASN A 139 0.28 -10.55 -3.72
CA ASN A 139 1.54 -10.97 -4.34
C ASN A 139 1.46 -10.88 -5.87
N ASP A 140 0.75 -9.85 -6.36
CA ASP A 140 0.45 -9.60 -7.77
C ASP A 140 1.43 -8.62 -8.43
N GLY A 141 2.56 -8.33 -7.79
CA GLY A 141 3.58 -7.41 -8.31
C GLY A 141 3.08 -5.98 -8.56
N GLY A 142 1.94 -5.58 -7.98
CA GLY A 142 1.31 -4.29 -8.27
C GLY A 142 0.55 -4.23 -9.59
N ALA A 143 0.34 -5.37 -10.27
CA ALA A 143 -0.37 -5.42 -11.54
C ALA A 143 -1.81 -4.91 -11.43
N GLY A 144 -2.51 -5.23 -10.34
CA GLY A 144 -3.86 -4.68 -10.09
C GLY A 144 -3.86 -3.16 -9.98
N MET A 145 -2.90 -2.59 -9.25
CA MET A 145 -2.74 -1.13 -9.10
C MET A 145 -2.47 -0.46 -10.45
N ALA A 146 -1.51 -0.99 -11.23
CA ALA A 146 -1.19 -0.48 -12.56
C ALA A 146 -2.39 -0.60 -13.52
N ALA A 147 -3.17 -1.68 -13.44
CA ALA A 147 -4.37 -1.86 -14.24
C ALA A 147 -5.46 -0.81 -13.93
N ALA A 148 -5.61 -0.39 -12.66
CA ALA A 148 -6.52 0.69 -12.29
C ALA A 148 -6.17 2.02 -12.98
N LEU A 149 -4.89 2.21 -13.27
CA LEU A 149 -4.32 3.39 -13.92
C LEU A 149 -4.30 3.28 -15.45
N GLY A 150 -4.81 2.19 -16.02
CA GLY A 150 -4.96 2.00 -17.47
C GLY A 150 -3.91 1.12 -18.15
N VAL A 151 -2.98 0.50 -17.39
CA VAL A 151 -2.06 -0.51 -17.94
C VAL A 151 -2.84 -1.79 -18.27
N ARG A 152 -2.56 -2.39 -19.42
CA ARG A 152 -3.13 -3.70 -19.80
C ARG A 152 -2.07 -4.79 -19.72
N PHE A 153 -2.37 -5.84 -18.98
CA PHE A 153 -1.56 -7.06 -18.89
C PHE A 153 -2.21 -8.13 -19.74
N LEU A 154 -1.52 -8.57 -20.80
CA LEU A 154 -2.09 -9.41 -21.84
C LEU A 154 -1.38 -10.78 -21.92
N ASP A 155 -2.15 -11.83 -22.19
CA ASP A 155 -1.61 -13.14 -22.54
C ASP A 155 -1.17 -13.22 -24.02
N SER A 156 -0.61 -14.36 -24.41
CA SER A 156 -0.09 -14.60 -25.77
C SER A 156 -1.17 -14.61 -26.86
N SER A 157 -2.45 -14.70 -26.46
CA SER A 157 -3.59 -14.56 -27.37
C SER A 157 -4.12 -13.12 -27.43
N GLY A 158 -3.50 -12.19 -26.69
CA GLY A 158 -3.91 -10.80 -26.62
C GLY A 158 -5.09 -10.52 -25.68
N HIS A 159 -5.50 -11.48 -24.86
CA HIS A 159 -6.57 -11.27 -23.88
C HIS A 159 -6.04 -10.70 -22.57
N ALA A 160 -6.87 -9.89 -21.89
CA ALA A 160 -6.53 -9.36 -20.58
C ALA A 160 -6.40 -10.49 -19.54
N LEU A 161 -5.35 -10.42 -18.74
CA LEU A 161 -5.17 -11.34 -17.61
C LEU A 161 -6.19 -11.06 -16.50
N PRO A 162 -6.67 -12.11 -15.81
CA PRO A 162 -7.40 -11.91 -14.56
C PRO A 162 -6.47 -11.32 -13.48
N THR A 163 -7.08 -10.76 -12.43
CA THR A 163 -6.32 -10.24 -11.29
C THR A 163 -5.59 -11.34 -10.50
N GLY A 164 -4.51 -10.96 -9.82
CA GLY A 164 -3.78 -11.81 -8.88
C GLY A 164 -2.44 -12.32 -9.39
N GLY A 165 -1.56 -12.70 -8.47
CA GLY A 165 -0.17 -13.05 -8.80
C GLY A 165 0.01 -14.28 -9.68
N ALA A 166 -0.86 -15.28 -9.56
CA ALA A 166 -0.74 -16.49 -10.37
C ALA A 166 -1.03 -16.24 -11.86
N ALA A 167 -1.81 -15.20 -12.18
CA ALA A 167 -2.10 -14.85 -13.57
C ALA A 167 -0.85 -14.38 -14.34
N LEU A 168 0.13 -13.79 -13.63
CA LEU A 168 1.36 -13.26 -14.21
C LEU A 168 2.26 -14.33 -14.83
N ALA A 169 2.07 -15.60 -14.48
CA ALA A 169 2.75 -16.72 -15.15
C ALA A 169 2.41 -16.82 -16.64
N ARG A 170 1.26 -16.27 -17.06
CA ARG A 170 0.81 -16.23 -18.47
C ARG A 170 1.01 -14.87 -19.12
N LEU A 171 1.65 -13.92 -18.44
CA LEU A 171 1.89 -12.59 -18.99
C LEU A 171 2.82 -12.70 -20.20
N ASP A 172 2.34 -12.21 -21.34
CA ASP A 172 3.09 -12.15 -22.59
C ASP A 172 3.42 -10.72 -22.98
N ARG A 173 2.53 -9.74 -22.73
CA ARG A 173 2.72 -8.34 -23.12
C ARG A 173 2.13 -7.35 -22.11
N ILE A 174 2.84 -6.27 -21.85
CA ILE A 174 2.35 -5.08 -21.15
C ILE A 174 2.07 -3.99 -22.18
N ASP A 175 0.89 -3.40 -22.10
CA ASP A 175 0.50 -2.26 -22.92
C ASP A 175 0.17 -1.06 -22.04
N THR A 176 0.95 0.01 -22.20
CA THR A 176 0.88 1.26 -21.44
C THR A 176 0.16 2.39 -22.19
N SER A 177 -0.38 2.13 -23.39
CA SER A 177 -1.06 3.16 -24.21
C SER A 177 -2.29 3.79 -23.53
N GLY A 178 -2.89 3.08 -22.57
CA GLY A 178 -4.04 3.56 -21.79
C GLY A 178 -3.68 4.20 -20.45
N VAL A 179 -2.39 4.34 -20.10
CA VAL A 179 -1.96 4.89 -18.82
C VAL A 179 -2.48 6.31 -18.64
N LEU A 180 -3.01 6.60 -17.46
CA LEU A 180 -3.47 7.93 -17.08
C LEU A 180 -2.32 8.94 -17.22
N THR A 181 -2.44 9.88 -18.16
CA THR A 181 -1.38 10.84 -18.49
C THR A 181 -0.93 11.69 -17.31
N ALA A 182 -1.86 12.00 -16.39
CA ALA A 182 -1.57 12.77 -15.19
C ALA A 182 -0.47 12.14 -14.31
N ILE A 183 -0.24 10.83 -14.37
CA ILE A 183 0.78 10.17 -13.53
C ILE A 183 2.21 10.63 -13.84
N ALA A 184 2.47 11.13 -15.04
CA ALA A 184 3.80 11.56 -15.47
C ALA A 184 4.29 12.82 -14.73
N ASP A 185 3.36 13.66 -14.28
CA ASP A 185 3.65 14.95 -13.63
C ASP A 185 3.57 14.88 -12.09
N VAL A 186 3.32 13.68 -11.53
CA VAL A 186 3.13 13.47 -10.09
C VAL A 186 4.35 12.81 -9.45
N GLU A 187 4.80 13.38 -8.33
CA GLU A 187 5.81 12.75 -7.49
C GLU A 187 5.15 11.64 -6.66
N ILE A 188 5.51 10.38 -6.94
CA ILE A 188 5.06 9.21 -6.18
C ILE A 188 6.18 8.76 -5.24
N VAL A 189 5.91 8.82 -3.93
CA VAL A 189 6.83 8.39 -2.88
C VAL A 189 6.31 7.08 -2.29
N ALA A 190 7.02 5.99 -2.53
CA ALA A 190 6.75 4.70 -1.88
C ALA A 190 7.44 4.65 -0.51
N ALA A 191 6.65 4.56 0.56
CA ALA A 191 7.18 4.35 1.91
C ALA A 191 7.32 2.85 2.18
N THR A 192 8.57 2.40 2.32
CA THR A 192 8.96 1.01 2.60
C THR A 192 10.15 0.97 3.55
N ASP A 193 10.16 -0.05 4.42
CA ASP A 193 11.15 -0.30 5.47
C ASP A 193 12.04 -1.52 5.17
N VAL A 194 11.94 -2.10 3.97
CA VAL A 194 12.65 -3.32 3.59
C VAL A 194 13.44 -3.14 2.29
N THR A 195 14.51 -3.92 2.14
CA THR A 195 15.40 -3.91 0.96
C THR A 195 15.29 -5.18 0.11
N ASN A 196 14.23 -5.96 0.32
CA ASN A 196 14.01 -7.23 -0.37
C ASN A 196 13.79 -6.99 -1.88
N PRO A 197 14.46 -7.75 -2.77
CA PRO A 197 14.22 -7.67 -4.20
C PRO A 197 12.85 -8.25 -4.59
N LEU A 198 12.47 -8.10 -5.87
CA LEU A 198 11.21 -8.65 -6.36
C LEU A 198 11.17 -10.19 -6.28
N CYS A 199 12.25 -10.87 -6.68
CA CYS A 199 12.32 -12.33 -6.81
C CYS A 199 13.54 -12.93 -6.09
N GLY A 200 13.56 -14.26 -5.95
CA GLY A 200 14.70 -15.03 -5.45
C GLY A 200 14.64 -15.37 -3.96
N PRO A 201 15.74 -15.87 -3.36
CA PRO A 201 15.75 -16.41 -1.99
C PRO A 201 15.41 -15.38 -0.89
N THR A 202 15.53 -14.10 -1.19
CA THR A 202 15.13 -12.99 -0.32
C THR A 202 14.02 -12.14 -0.95
N GLY A 203 13.35 -12.67 -1.98
CA GLY A 203 12.36 -11.98 -2.78
C GLY A 203 10.99 -11.84 -2.10
N ALA A 204 10.07 -11.17 -2.78
CA ALA A 204 8.77 -10.83 -2.23
C ALA A 204 7.93 -12.07 -1.87
N SER A 205 7.90 -13.06 -2.77
CA SER A 205 7.17 -14.32 -2.57
C SER A 205 7.77 -15.15 -1.44
N GLU A 206 9.10 -15.27 -1.39
CA GLU A 206 9.81 -16.10 -0.40
C GLU A 206 9.66 -15.55 1.02
N ILE A 207 9.90 -14.24 1.20
CA ILE A 207 9.94 -13.64 2.53
C ILE A 207 8.54 -13.28 3.05
N PHE A 208 7.67 -12.77 2.19
CA PHE A 208 6.36 -12.24 2.62
C PHE A 208 5.17 -13.09 2.17
N GLY A 209 5.35 -14.07 1.28
CA GLY A 209 4.29 -14.98 0.84
C GLY A 209 3.70 -15.84 1.97
N PRO A 210 4.50 -16.46 2.85
CA PRO A 210 4.00 -17.36 3.90
C PRO A 210 2.96 -16.72 4.83
N GLN A 211 3.20 -15.49 5.31
CA GLN A 211 2.25 -14.76 6.16
C GLN A 211 0.93 -14.41 5.44
N LYS A 212 0.97 -14.35 4.11
CA LYS A 212 -0.18 -14.12 3.22
C LYS A 212 -0.91 -15.41 2.85
N GLY A 213 -0.48 -16.57 3.35
CA GLY A 213 -1.11 -17.88 3.12
C GLY A 213 -0.49 -18.70 1.99
N ALA A 214 0.70 -18.35 1.48
CA ALA A 214 1.39 -19.18 0.50
C ALA A 214 2.02 -20.43 1.15
N SER A 215 1.75 -21.62 0.60
CA SER A 215 2.58 -22.81 0.86
C SER A 215 3.91 -22.70 0.11
N LYS A 216 4.86 -23.60 0.36
CA LYS A 216 6.16 -23.61 -0.35
C LYS A 216 5.99 -23.73 -1.87
N GLU A 217 5.02 -24.52 -2.32
CA GLU A 217 4.70 -24.71 -3.73
C GLU A 217 4.12 -23.42 -4.34
N VAL A 218 3.24 -22.74 -3.60
CA VAL A 218 2.67 -21.45 -4.03
C VAL A 218 3.73 -20.35 -4.04
N VAL A 219 4.68 -20.37 -3.10
CA VAL A 219 5.82 -19.44 -3.10
C VAL A 219 6.64 -19.61 -4.38
N ALA A 220 7.01 -20.84 -4.74
CA ALA A 220 7.77 -21.11 -5.97
C ALA A 220 7.00 -20.71 -7.24
N GLU A 221 5.68 -20.98 -7.29
CA GLU A 221 4.82 -20.55 -8.39
C GLU A 221 4.80 -19.02 -8.54
N LEU A 222 4.63 -18.29 -7.43
CA LEU A 222 4.55 -16.83 -7.43
C LEU A 222 5.90 -16.17 -7.71
N ASP A 223 7.02 -16.72 -7.21
CA ASP A 223 8.35 -16.21 -7.53
C ASP A 223 8.65 -16.33 -9.03
N ALA A 224 8.30 -17.47 -9.64
CA ALA A 224 8.42 -17.65 -11.09
C ALA A 224 7.51 -16.69 -11.88
N ALA A 225 6.30 -16.43 -11.40
CA ALA A 225 5.36 -15.49 -12.01
C ALA A 225 5.87 -14.03 -11.92
N LEU A 226 6.46 -13.63 -10.78
CA LEU A 226 7.11 -12.33 -10.62
C LEU A 226 8.36 -12.20 -11.48
N LEU A 227 9.13 -13.28 -11.64
CA LEU A 227 10.27 -13.29 -12.54
C LEU A 227 9.84 -13.10 -13.99
N ASN A 228 8.71 -13.70 -14.40
CA ASN A 228 8.11 -13.44 -15.71
C ASN A 228 7.70 -11.96 -15.84
N LEU A 229 6.99 -11.42 -14.84
CA LEU A 229 6.63 -10.01 -14.80
C LEU A 229 7.85 -9.10 -14.99
N ALA A 230 8.94 -9.33 -14.25
CA ALA A 230 10.17 -8.52 -14.37
C ALA A 230 10.75 -8.55 -15.79
N LYS A 231 10.78 -9.73 -16.44
CA LYS A 231 11.27 -9.88 -17.81
C LYS A 231 10.41 -9.10 -18.80
N ILE A 232 9.09 -9.16 -18.66
CA ILE A 232 8.17 -8.46 -19.56
C ILE A 232 8.21 -6.95 -19.33
N ILE A 233 8.32 -6.47 -18.08
CA ILE A 233 8.55 -5.05 -17.77
C ILE A 233 9.80 -4.57 -18.51
N GLN A 234 10.94 -5.23 -18.29
CA GLN A 234 12.21 -4.83 -18.93
C GLN A 234 12.13 -4.81 -20.46
N ARG A 235 11.35 -5.72 -21.06
CA ARG A 235 11.18 -5.82 -22.51
C ARG A 235 10.27 -4.72 -23.07
N ASP A 236 9.15 -4.44 -22.41
CA ASP A 236 8.08 -3.61 -22.96
C ASP A 236 8.14 -2.15 -22.50
N THR A 237 8.76 -1.86 -21.35
CA THR A 237 8.82 -0.50 -20.78
C THR A 237 10.22 0.09 -20.71
N GLY A 238 11.26 -0.70 -21.01
CA GLY A 238 12.66 -0.33 -20.73
C GLY A 238 13.05 -0.59 -19.27
#